data_AF-A0A6B3EYC9-F1
#
_entry.id   AF-A0A6B3EYC9-F1
#
_cell.length_a   1.000
_cell.length_b   1.000
_cell.length_c   1.000
_cell.angle_alpha   90.00
_cell.angle_beta   90.00
_cell.angle_gamma   90.00
#
_symmetry.space_group_name_H-M   'P 1'
#
loop_
_entity.id
_entity.type
_entity.pdbx_description
1 polymer ?
#
loop_
_entity_poly.entity_id
_entity_poly.type
_entity_poly.pdbx_seq_one_letter_code
_entity_poly.pdbx_strand_id
1 'polypeptide(L)'
;VDSSWALDARGKVNQTLLKNFASRSEHETAVVAKEVVADQYHRAASYAYFNGCSTGGRQGYAEAQDHPADYDGILANAPGINWDEFEVATLWPQVVMNVEKTFPTDCELNAFTAAAVKACDPLDGAE
;
A
#
# COMPACT_ATOMS: atom_id res chain seq x y z
N VAL A 1 -15.44 -1.55 0.94
CA VAL A 1 -14.56 -2.13 -0.11
C VAL A 1 -15.20 -3.41 -0.57
N ASP A 2 -15.35 -3.61 -1.88
CA ASP A 2 -15.83 -4.88 -2.43
C ASP A 2 -14.68 -5.90 -2.44
N SER A 3 -14.79 -6.95 -1.62
CA SER A 3 -13.80 -8.03 -1.51
C SER A 3 -14.25 -9.32 -2.19
N SER A 4 -15.34 -9.28 -2.98
CA SER A 4 -15.89 -10.47 -3.64
C SER A 4 -14.90 -11.13 -4.61
N TRP A 5 -14.00 -10.34 -5.21
CA TRP A 5 -12.94 -10.82 -6.10
C TRP A 5 -11.98 -11.80 -5.41
N ALA A 6 -11.81 -11.70 -4.09
CA ALA A 6 -10.89 -12.55 -3.35
C ALA A 6 -11.43 -13.97 -3.15
N LEU A 7 -12.70 -14.23 -3.50
CA LEU A 7 -13.36 -15.52 -3.36
C LEU A 7 -13.80 -16.07 -4.73
N ASP A 8 -13.82 -17.38 -4.87
CA ASP A 8 -14.41 -18.09 -6.01
C ASP A 8 -15.94 -18.25 -5.82
N ALA A 9 -16.62 -18.79 -6.84
CA ALA A 9 -18.08 -19.01 -6.81
C ALA A 9 -18.54 -19.97 -5.69
N ARG A 10 -17.61 -20.67 -5.01
CA ARG A 10 -17.88 -21.59 -3.89
C ARG A 10 -17.48 -20.96 -2.54
N GLY A 11 -17.08 -19.68 -2.53
CA GLY A 11 -16.65 -18.96 -1.33
C GLY A 11 -15.24 -19.33 -0.85
N LYS A 12 -14.43 -20.03 -1.65
CA LYS A 12 -13.03 -20.31 -1.32
C LYS A 12 -12.12 -19.20 -1.82
N VAL A 13 -10.98 -19.02 -1.16
CA VAL A 13 -9.98 -18.02 -1.58
C VAL A 13 -9.55 -18.24 -3.03
N ASN A 14 -9.71 -17.20 -3.85
CA ASN A 14 -9.21 -17.15 -5.21
C ASN A 14 -7.71 -16.84 -5.20
N GLN A 15 -6.90 -17.90 -5.11
CA GLN A 15 -5.43 -17.82 -5.03
C GLN A 15 -4.81 -17.07 -6.21
N THR A 16 -5.39 -17.20 -7.41
CA THR A 16 -4.89 -16.52 -8.62
C THR A 16 -5.01 -15.00 -8.49
N LEU A 17 -6.18 -14.51 -8.08
CA LEU A 17 -6.40 -13.07 -7.92
C LEU A 17 -5.68 -12.52 -6.69
N LEU A 18 -5.57 -13.29 -5.60
CA LEU A 18 -4.71 -12.89 -4.48
C LEU A 18 -3.24 -12.78 -4.89
N LYS A 19 -2.71 -13.71 -5.68
CA LYS A 19 -1.33 -13.63 -6.17
C LYS A 19 -1.12 -12.42 -7.07
N ASN A 20 -2.11 -12.08 -7.90
CA ASN A 20 -2.10 -10.84 -8.70
C ASN A 20 -1.96 -9.60 -7.82
N PHE A 21 -2.82 -9.49 -6.82
CA PHE A 21 -2.81 -8.37 -5.87
C PHE A 21 -1.50 -8.32 -5.06
N ALA A 22 -0.98 -9.48 -4.64
CA ALA A 22 0.21 -9.56 -3.82
C ALA A 22 1.47 -9.09 -4.55
N SER A 23 1.73 -9.59 -5.77
CA SER A 23 2.96 -9.23 -6.50
C SER A 23 2.87 -9.39 -8.01
N ARG A 24 2.22 -10.45 -8.51
CA ARG A 24 2.35 -10.85 -9.93
C ARG A 24 1.95 -9.76 -10.92
N SER A 25 0.90 -9.00 -10.63
CA SER A 25 0.40 -8.01 -11.60
C SER A 25 1.38 -6.87 -11.84
N GLU A 26 2.16 -6.48 -10.85
CA GLU A 26 3.13 -5.39 -11.00
C GLU A 26 4.33 -5.86 -11.84
N HIS A 27 4.88 -7.03 -11.54
CA HIS A 27 5.91 -7.69 -12.34
C HIS A 27 5.49 -7.87 -13.81
N GLU A 28 4.31 -8.45 -14.05
CA GLU A 28 3.82 -8.65 -15.42
C GLU A 28 3.63 -7.31 -16.14
N THR A 29 3.24 -6.26 -15.42
CA THR A 29 3.16 -4.91 -15.99
C THR A 29 4.54 -4.41 -16.42
N ALA A 30 5.58 -4.60 -15.60
CA ALA A 30 6.94 -4.19 -15.94
C ALA A 30 7.48 -4.91 -17.18
N VAL A 31 7.28 -6.24 -17.25
CA VAL A 31 7.72 -7.07 -18.39
C VAL A 31 7.00 -6.67 -19.68
N VAL A 32 5.66 -6.65 -19.67
CA VAL A 32 4.86 -6.36 -20.86
C VAL A 32 5.08 -4.91 -21.32
N ALA A 33 5.17 -3.95 -20.39
CA ALA A 33 5.41 -2.55 -20.76
C ALA A 33 6.76 -2.36 -21.46
N LYS A 34 7.82 -3.07 -21.02
CA LYS A 34 9.13 -3.02 -21.68
C LYS A 34 9.08 -3.60 -23.09
N GLU A 35 8.33 -4.69 -23.31
CA GLU A 35 8.12 -5.27 -24.64
C GLU A 35 7.38 -4.30 -25.57
N VAL A 36 6.27 -3.72 -25.08
CA VAL A 36 5.49 -2.73 -25.84
C VAL A 36 6.33 -1.50 -26.19
N VAL A 37 7.12 -0.99 -25.25
CA VAL A 37 8.03 0.14 -25.49
C VAL A 37 9.08 -0.22 -26.55
N ALA A 38 9.69 -1.41 -26.46
CA ALA A 38 10.69 -1.86 -27.42
C ALA A 38 10.13 -2.00 -28.84
N ASP A 39 8.93 -2.56 -28.98
CA ASP A 39 8.26 -2.72 -30.28
C ASP A 39 7.85 -1.36 -30.87
N GLN A 40 7.18 -0.53 -30.07
CA GLN A 40 6.61 0.75 -30.52
C GLN A 40 7.66 1.82 -30.84
N TYR A 41 8.78 1.84 -30.10
CA TYR A 41 9.84 2.84 -30.26
C TYR A 41 11.10 2.28 -30.92
N HIS A 42 11.09 1.00 -31.29
CA HIS A 42 12.21 0.28 -31.91
C HIS A 42 13.53 0.36 -31.12
N ARG A 43 13.43 0.53 -29.79
CA ARG A 43 14.57 0.57 -28.86
C ARG A 43 14.10 0.23 -27.45
N ALA A 44 14.95 -0.44 -26.68
CA ALA A 44 14.69 -0.70 -25.27
C ALA A 44 14.61 0.62 -24.46
N ALA A 45 13.82 0.60 -23.38
CA ALA A 45 13.86 1.66 -22.37
C ALA A 45 15.28 1.75 -21.78
N SER A 46 15.84 2.95 -21.73
CA SER A 46 17.17 3.16 -21.13
C SER A 46 17.15 3.04 -19.61
N TYR A 47 16.01 3.38 -19.00
CA TYR A 47 15.72 3.23 -17.58
C TYR A 47 14.22 2.96 -17.38
N ALA A 48 13.86 2.23 -16.32
CA ALA A 48 12.50 2.01 -15.86
C ALA A 48 12.36 2.46 -14.40
N TYR A 49 11.27 3.15 -14.07
CA TYR A 49 11.01 3.66 -12.73
C TYR A 49 9.64 3.25 -12.21
N PHE A 50 9.57 2.92 -10.93
CA PHE A 50 8.32 2.70 -10.20
C PHE A 50 8.07 3.88 -9.25
N ASN A 51 6.82 4.33 -9.16
CA ASN A 51 6.39 5.34 -8.20
C ASN A 51 5.03 4.94 -7.62
N GLY A 52 4.99 4.67 -6.32
CA GLY A 52 3.78 4.23 -5.62
C GLY A 52 3.71 4.70 -4.17
N CYS A 53 2.49 4.80 -3.65
CA CYS A 53 2.18 5.17 -2.26
C CYS A 53 1.14 4.22 -1.66
N SER A 54 1.13 4.00 -0.34
CA SER A 54 0.20 3.09 0.33
C SER A 54 0.34 1.65 -0.19
N THR A 55 -0.70 1.07 -0.80
CA THR A 55 -0.62 -0.21 -1.52
C THR A 55 0.49 -0.20 -2.57
N GLY A 56 0.65 0.91 -3.29
CA GLY A 56 1.74 1.10 -4.25
C GLY A 56 3.11 1.12 -3.59
N GLY A 57 3.20 1.64 -2.36
CA GLY A 57 4.43 1.56 -1.58
C GLY A 57 4.80 0.11 -1.31
N ARG A 58 3.86 -0.70 -0.80
CA ARG A 58 4.06 -2.15 -0.60
C ARG A 58 4.48 -2.85 -1.89
N GLN A 59 3.81 -2.55 -3.01
CA GLN A 59 4.13 -3.10 -4.32
C GLN A 59 5.55 -2.78 -4.78
N GLY A 60 5.99 -1.53 -4.64
CA GLY A 60 7.37 -1.15 -4.96
C GLY A 60 8.41 -1.90 -4.13
N TYR A 61 8.14 -2.17 -2.85
CA TYR A 61 9.01 -3.03 -2.04
C TYR A 61 8.98 -4.50 -2.47
N ALA A 62 7.82 -5.03 -2.88
CA ALA A 62 7.71 -6.38 -3.42
C ALA A 62 8.50 -6.53 -4.74
N GLU A 63 8.39 -5.56 -5.64
CA GLU A 63 9.20 -5.48 -6.86
C GLU A 63 10.70 -5.46 -6.55
N ALA A 64 11.13 -4.64 -5.59
CA ALA A 64 12.53 -4.59 -5.17
C ALA A 64 13.06 -5.92 -4.62
N GLN A 65 12.22 -6.69 -3.92
CA GLN A 65 12.61 -7.94 -3.26
C GLN A 65 12.55 -9.14 -4.22
N ASP A 66 11.45 -9.27 -4.96
CA ASP A 66 11.14 -10.44 -5.76
C ASP A 66 11.61 -10.30 -7.22
N HIS A 67 11.64 -9.07 -7.74
CA HIS A 67 11.90 -8.75 -9.15
C HIS A 67 12.89 -7.57 -9.31
N PRO A 68 14.12 -7.65 -8.74
CA PRO A 68 15.05 -6.52 -8.70
C PRO A 68 15.55 -6.01 -10.06
N ALA A 69 15.24 -6.71 -11.16
CA ALA A 69 15.57 -6.29 -12.54
C ALA A 69 14.44 -5.49 -13.23
N ASP A 70 13.30 -5.32 -12.57
CA ASP A 70 12.13 -4.69 -13.19
C ASP A 70 12.25 -3.18 -13.27
N TYR A 71 12.90 -2.55 -12.29
CA TYR A 71 13.05 -1.10 -12.22
C TYR A 71 14.46 -0.70 -11.78
N ASP A 72 15.00 0.35 -12.39
CA ASP A 72 16.28 0.97 -12.02
C ASP A 72 16.14 1.91 -10.82
N GLY A 73 14.93 2.42 -10.58
CA GLY A 73 14.63 3.26 -9.43
C GLY A 73 13.19 3.09 -8.95
N ILE A 74 13.02 3.02 -7.64
CA ILE A 74 11.72 2.81 -6.99
C ILE A 74 11.51 3.91 -5.95
N LEU A 75 10.44 4.70 -6.14
CA LEU A 75 9.91 5.60 -5.14
C LEU A 75 8.69 4.96 -4.49
N ALA A 76 8.85 4.42 -3.28
CA ALA A 76 7.81 3.70 -2.56
C ALA A 76 7.48 4.39 -1.23
N ASN A 77 6.35 5.09 -1.19
CA ASN A 77 5.93 5.94 -0.07
C ASN A 77 4.86 5.27 0.81
N ALA A 78 4.86 5.58 2.11
CA ALA A 78 3.91 5.06 3.11
C ALA A 78 3.57 3.56 2.92
N PRO A 79 4.57 2.66 2.87
CA PRO A 79 4.37 1.31 2.35
C PRO A 79 3.71 0.39 3.40
N GLY A 80 2.56 -0.20 3.07
CA GLY A 80 1.89 -1.20 3.91
C GLY A 80 2.54 -2.59 3.85
N ILE A 81 3.82 -2.71 4.25
CA ILE A 81 4.62 -3.93 4.07
C ILE A 81 4.20 -5.10 4.98
N ASN A 82 3.78 -4.83 6.21
CA ASN A 82 3.27 -5.84 7.14
C ASN A 82 1.75 -5.96 6.95
N TRP A 83 1.32 -6.43 5.79
CA TRP A 83 -0.07 -6.34 5.32
C TRP A 83 -1.07 -7.03 6.26
N ASP A 84 -0.71 -8.20 6.77
CA ASP A 84 -1.52 -9.01 7.69
C ASP A 84 -1.74 -8.33 9.05
N GLU A 85 -0.74 -7.64 9.58
CA GLU A 85 -0.87 -6.84 10.79
C GLU A 85 -1.60 -5.51 10.52
N PHE A 86 -1.22 -4.82 9.44
CA PHE A 86 -1.71 -3.49 9.10
C PHE A 86 -3.22 -3.50 8.83
N GLU A 87 -3.71 -4.39 7.97
CA GLU A 87 -5.13 -4.44 7.62
C GLU A 87 -6.01 -4.74 8.84
N VAL A 88 -5.57 -5.66 9.70
CA VAL A 88 -6.29 -5.97 10.95
C VAL A 88 -6.28 -4.77 11.90
N ALA A 89 -5.14 -4.09 12.04
CA ALA A 89 -5.02 -2.90 12.89
C ALA A 89 -5.95 -1.76 12.43
N THR A 90 -6.21 -1.61 11.13
CA THR A 90 -7.11 -0.56 10.62
C THR A 90 -8.57 -0.74 11.08
N LEU A 91 -8.98 -1.99 11.33
CA LEU A 91 -10.33 -2.32 11.80
C LEU A 91 -10.50 -2.13 13.31
N TRP A 92 -9.41 -2.20 14.07
CA TRP A 92 -9.45 -2.22 15.53
C TRP A 92 -10.17 -1.02 16.17
N PRO A 93 -9.93 0.24 15.76
CA PRO A 93 -10.66 1.38 16.33
C PRO A 93 -12.17 1.26 16.15
N GLN A 94 -12.62 0.76 14.99
CA GLN A 94 -14.05 0.58 14.71
C GLN A 94 -14.67 -0.49 15.61
N VAL A 95 -13.93 -1.58 15.86
CA VAL A 95 -14.34 -2.62 16.80
C VAL A 95 -14.50 -2.05 18.21
N VAL A 96 -13.49 -1.33 18.72
CA VAL A 96 -13.52 -0.75 20.06
C VAL A 96 -14.66 0.25 20.21
N MET A 97 -14.82 1.19 19.28
CA MET A 97 -15.90 2.17 19.33
C MET A 97 -17.28 1.50 19.32
N ASN A 98 -17.44 0.43 18.53
CA ASN A 98 -18.69 -0.33 18.50
C ASN A 98 -18.93 -1.16 19.77
N VAL A 99 -17.89 -1.69 20.43
CA VAL A 99 -18.02 -2.42 21.70
C VAL A 99 -18.38 -1.46 22.84
N GLU A 100 -17.64 -0.36 22.95
CA GLU A 100 -17.79 0.65 24.00
C GLU A 100 -18.96 1.62 23.75
N LYS A 101 -19.61 1.52 22.59
CA LYS A 101 -20.70 2.41 22.14
C LYS A 101 -20.35 3.89 22.23
N THR A 102 -19.07 4.20 22.05
CA THR A 102 -18.51 5.54 22.19
C THR A 102 -17.71 5.86 20.94
N PHE A 103 -18.04 6.98 20.29
CA PHE A 103 -17.41 7.43 19.06
C PHE A 103 -16.90 8.85 19.28
N PRO A 104 -15.58 9.09 19.21
CA PRO A 104 -15.03 10.42 19.37
C PRO A 104 -15.61 11.39 18.33
N THR A 105 -16.01 12.55 18.80
CA THR A 105 -16.38 13.70 17.98
C THR A 105 -15.13 14.37 17.42
N ASP A 106 -15.30 15.18 16.37
CA ASP A 106 -14.21 16.00 15.84
C ASP A 106 -13.61 16.93 16.91
N CYS A 107 -14.42 17.42 17.85
CA CYS A 107 -13.95 18.25 18.96
C CYS A 107 -12.95 17.48 19.85
N GLU A 108 -13.25 16.23 20.18
CA GLU A 108 -12.38 15.38 21.00
C GLU A 108 -11.10 15.02 20.24
N LEU A 109 -11.20 14.64 18.96
CA LEU A 109 -10.04 14.33 18.12
C LEU A 109 -9.11 15.55 17.95
N ASN A 110 -9.69 16.74 17.79
CA ASN A 110 -8.93 17.99 17.72
C ASN A 110 -8.26 18.32 19.05
N ALA A 111 -8.94 18.10 20.18
CA ALA A 111 -8.35 18.29 21.51
C ALA A 111 -7.16 17.35 21.74
N PHE A 112 -7.26 16.08 21.33
CA PHE A 112 -6.14 15.13 21.38
C PHE A 112 -4.97 15.57 20.49
N THR A 113 -5.25 15.99 19.26
CA THR A 113 -4.22 16.47 18.34
C THR A 113 -3.49 17.69 18.92
N ALA A 114 -4.24 18.68 19.42
CA ALA A 114 -3.66 19.87 20.02
C ALA A 114 -2.81 19.55 21.27
N ALA A 115 -3.26 18.62 22.10
CA ALA A 115 -2.50 18.16 23.25
C ALA A 115 -1.20 17.43 22.84
N ALA A 116 -1.27 16.59 21.79
CA ALA A 116 -0.11 15.88 21.25
C ALA A 116 0.91 16.85 20.65
N VAL A 117 0.48 17.79 19.81
CA VAL A 117 1.35 18.84 19.26
C VAL A 117 2.01 19.62 20.39
N LYS A 118 1.23 20.17 21.34
CA LYS A 118 1.79 20.92 22.47
C LYS A 118 2.86 20.15 23.26
N ALA A 119 2.70 18.84 23.40
CA ALA A 119 3.65 17.99 24.12
C ALA A 119 4.89 17.64 23.29
N CYS A 120 4.76 17.49 21.97
CA CYS A 120 5.80 16.94 21.10
C CYS A 120 6.52 17.98 20.24
N ASP A 121 5.91 19.14 19.96
CA ASP A 121 6.44 20.19 19.10
C ASP A 121 7.83 20.68 19.54
N PRO A 122 8.12 20.91 20.84
CA PRO A 122 9.45 21.35 21.24
C PRO A 122 10.55 20.28 21.10
N LEU A 123 10.21 19.02 20.79
CA LEU A 123 11.15 17.89 20.83
C LEU A 123 12.09 17.82 19.64
N ASP A 124 11.76 18.44 18.50
CA ASP A 124 12.63 18.51 17.33
C ASP A 124 13.47 19.80 17.25
N GLY A 125 13.23 20.74 18.19
CA GLY A 125 13.97 21.99 18.32
C GLY A 125 13.48 23.13 17.43
N ALA A 126 12.32 22.99 16.78
CA ALA A 126 11.64 24.05 16.05
C ALA A 126 10.15 24.11 16.46
N GLU A 127 9.73 25.26 17.00
CA GLU A 127 8.31 25.58 17.27
C GLU A 127 7.72 26.49 16.17
#